data_AF-A0A182SGI2-F1
#
_entry.id   AF-A0A182SGI2-F1
#
_cell.length_a   1.000
_cell.length_b   1.000
_cell.length_c   1.000
_cell.angle_alpha   90.00
_cell.angle_beta   90.00
_cell.angle_gamma   90.00
#
_symmetry.space_group_name_H-M   'P 1'
#
loop_
_entity.id
_entity.type
_entity.pdbx_description
1 polymer ?
#
loop_
_entity_poly.entity_id
_entity_poly.type
_entity_poly.pdbx_seq_one_letter_code
_entity_poly.pdbx_strand_id
1 'polypeptide(L)'
;LTGVTQAGTPTASGLSDFDYQQLSNLSMGFKDLNQLCTVNKVPIPSEIMEHFNHIKCHCMMGLFPEIGRAWLTIDTDLYIWTYENARDVAYFDGLSQVIISVGLVTPKPGLFVADVKYLLILTTPIEIVVLGVTFGDANNGTPNRSLSAQNCEEMQLMHTPIFVLNTDNVAIMCVQGTDDGRIFLGGRDGCLYEVSYQAESNWFGKRCRKINHSQGLMSHLVPGIFKIFSETDSVEKITVDNTRNLLYVLMSKGSIEAWDLGKDAGSTRRIARLSYKEIISSASMILRTIDPAVFHPITAICPLTLDDSSSLHLVAIAESGITGNLLLTKPKLVHSAHFIQGSLLMISRQQQDQDLLTCLSSEQFQSQHNLVESTTYMPLDGQVWAIADVMRKDRVSITTPLRKAQNPRKVALLTNQGVHIVSILQSVDILQQLLVGCHGPHNEAVKMYFSKQTEPEACATALLLACRESFRGTEVGDWATQSFILYGGEPYFDAPI
;
A
#
# COMPACT_ATOMS: atom_id res chain seq x y z
N LEU A 1 8.77 13.43 -10.33
CA LEU A 1 7.47 12.92 -10.83
C LEU A 1 7.06 13.68 -12.07
N THR A 2 6.22 13.12 -12.93
CA THR A 2 5.41 13.93 -13.87
C THR A 2 3.99 14.00 -13.33
N GLY A 3 3.48 15.21 -13.07
CA GLY A 3 2.15 15.44 -12.50
C GLY A 3 1.21 16.14 -13.48
N VAL A 4 0.04 16.53 -13.00
CA VAL A 4 -0.88 17.44 -13.71
C VAL A 4 -1.08 18.66 -12.82
N THR A 5 -0.94 19.88 -13.36
CA THR A 5 -1.30 21.10 -12.63
C THR A 5 -2.78 21.12 -12.27
N GLN A 6 -3.16 22.01 -11.35
CA GLN A 6 -4.58 22.38 -11.16
C GLN A 6 -5.26 22.85 -12.46
N ALA A 7 -4.49 23.32 -13.46
CA ALA A 7 -4.98 23.74 -14.77
C ALA A 7 -5.07 22.59 -15.80
N GLY A 8 -4.84 21.33 -15.40
CA GLY A 8 -4.96 20.18 -16.29
C GLY A 8 -3.77 19.98 -17.25
N THR A 9 -2.69 20.75 -17.10
CA THR A 9 -1.50 20.62 -17.95
C THR A 9 -0.47 19.69 -17.31
N PRO A 10 0.21 18.82 -18.10
CA PRO A 10 1.27 17.98 -17.58
C PRO A 10 2.44 18.81 -17.02
N THR A 11 3.01 18.37 -15.90
CA THR A 11 4.16 18.99 -15.22
C THR A 11 5.25 17.97 -14.95
N ALA A 12 6.41 18.47 -14.55
CA ALA A 12 7.51 17.68 -14.03
C ALA A 12 8.06 18.29 -12.74
N SER A 13 8.47 17.44 -11.80
CA SER A 13 9.20 17.78 -10.58
C SER A 13 10.53 17.01 -10.52
N GLY A 14 11.51 17.57 -9.80
CA GLY A 14 12.87 17.06 -9.72
C GLY A 14 13.83 17.68 -10.72
N LEU A 15 13.45 18.84 -11.26
CA LEU A 15 14.28 19.65 -12.15
C LEU A 15 14.99 20.77 -11.38
N SER A 16 14.42 21.17 -10.23
CA SER A 16 14.96 22.16 -9.32
C SER A 16 15.45 21.51 -8.02
N ASP A 17 16.49 22.06 -7.41
CA ASP A 17 16.97 21.67 -6.07
C ASP A 17 15.92 21.94 -4.98
N PHE A 18 14.93 22.79 -5.26
CA PHE A 18 13.85 23.11 -4.34
C PHE A 18 12.72 22.09 -4.32
N ASP A 19 12.59 21.25 -5.36
CA ASP A 19 11.48 20.30 -5.51
C ASP A 19 11.57 19.16 -4.47
N TYR A 20 12.79 18.71 -4.17
CA TYR A 20 13.07 17.66 -3.19
C TYR A 20 14.05 18.17 -2.14
N GLN A 21 13.57 18.30 -0.91
CA GLN A 21 14.37 18.82 0.20
C GLN A 21 14.66 17.72 1.21
N GLN A 22 15.86 17.75 1.80
CA GLN A 22 16.13 16.94 2.98
C GLN A 22 15.40 17.54 4.17
N LEU A 23 14.88 16.68 5.05
CA LEU A 23 14.14 17.12 6.25
C LEU A 23 14.98 18.03 7.16
N SER A 24 16.30 17.83 7.19
CA SER A 24 17.27 18.69 7.88
C SER A 24 17.25 20.16 7.42
N ASN A 25 16.80 20.45 6.20
CA ASN A 25 16.67 21.82 5.71
C ASN A 25 15.56 22.60 6.44
N LEU A 26 14.62 21.91 7.09
CA LEU A 26 13.60 22.54 7.92
C LEU A 26 14.17 23.12 9.23
N SER A 27 15.37 22.72 9.63
CA SER A 27 15.89 22.92 10.99
C SER A 27 17.38 23.32 11.01
N MET A 28 17.82 24.11 10.03
CA MET A 28 19.22 24.60 9.94
C MET A 28 20.26 23.46 9.92
N GLY A 29 19.90 22.29 9.37
CA GLY A 29 20.80 21.15 9.26
C GLY A 29 20.84 20.23 10.48
N PHE A 30 19.81 20.24 11.35
CA PHE A 30 19.72 19.29 12.46
C PHE A 30 19.70 17.85 11.93
N LYS A 31 20.71 17.06 12.29
CA LYS A 31 21.02 15.77 11.64
C LYS A 31 20.15 14.61 12.10
N ASP A 32 19.53 14.72 13.26
CA ASP A 32 18.75 13.61 13.83
C ASP A 32 17.27 13.64 13.41
N LEU A 33 16.89 14.57 12.51
CA LEU A 33 15.53 14.58 11.95
C LEU A 33 15.32 13.44 10.98
N ASN A 34 14.30 12.63 11.25
CA ASN A 34 13.89 11.54 10.38
C ASN A 34 12.38 11.51 10.23
N GLN A 35 11.90 11.32 9.00
CA GLN A 35 10.47 11.12 8.72
C GLN A 35 10.04 9.66 8.93
N LEU A 36 10.98 8.72 8.87
CA LEU A 36 10.71 7.30 9.00
C LEU A 36 11.29 6.79 10.31
N CYS A 37 10.54 5.94 11.01
CA CYS A 37 10.97 5.33 12.27
C CYS A 37 10.56 3.86 12.32
N THR A 38 11.50 2.95 12.59
CA THR A 38 11.13 1.55 12.89
C THR A 38 10.45 1.49 14.25
N VAL A 39 9.20 1.02 14.26
CA VAL A 39 8.43 0.80 15.49
C VAL A 39 8.70 -0.59 16.04
N ASN A 40 8.68 -1.61 15.17
CA ASN A 40 8.86 -3.00 15.57
C ASN A 40 9.44 -3.83 14.42
N LYS A 41 10.14 -4.93 14.76
CA LYS A 41 10.57 -5.97 13.82
C LYS A 41 10.11 -7.32 14.37
N VAL A 42 9.15 -7.93 13.71
CA VAL A 42 8.55 -9.20 14.11
C VAL A 42 9.12 -10.30 13.21
N PRO A 43 9.93 -11.24 13.74
CA PRO A 43 10.55 -12.27 12.92
C PRO A 43 9.50 -13.23 12.33
N ILE A 44 9.88 -13.97 11.28
CA ILE A 44 9.08 -15.12 10.83
C ILE A 44 8.98 -16.12 11.99
N PRO A 45 7.79 -16.64 12.33
CA PRO A 45 7.62 -17.66 13.37
C PRO A 45 8.58 -18.84 13.19
N SER A 46 9.18 -19.32 14.28
CA SER A 46 10.15 -20.41 14.27
C SER A 46 9.55 -21.71 13.73
N GLU A 47 8.26 -21.94 14.00
CA GLU A 47 7.49 -23.08 13.51
C GLU A 47 7.55 -23.14 11.98
N ILE A 48 7.45 -21.99 11.30
CA ILE A 48 7.56 -21.90 9.85
C ILE A 48 9.02 -22.12 9.41
N MET A 49 10.00 -21.55 10.13
CA MET A 49 11.43 -21.69 9.83
C MET A 49 11.90 -23.15 9.84
N GLU A 50 11.35 -24.01 10.70
CA GLU A 50 11.71 -25.44 10.74
C GLU A 50 11.35 -26.18 9.45
N HIS A 51 10.26 -25.79 8.79
CA HIS A 51 9.84 -26.34 7.49
C HIS A 51 10.74 -25.89 6.33
N PHE A 52 11.51 -24.81 6.48
CA PHE A 52 12.44 -24.35 5.43
C PHE A 52 13.57 -25.34 5.13
N ASN A 53 13.93 -26.21 6.08
CA ASN A 53 15.05 -27.15 5.92
C ASN A 53 14.80 -28.27 4.89
N HIS A 54 13.58 -28.41 4.37
CA HIS A 54 13.17 -29.51 3.47
C HIS A 54 12.72 -29.07 2.06
N ILE A 55 12.94 -27.79 1.69
CA ILE A 55 12.29 -27.13 0.55
C ILE A 55 12.76 -27.59 -0.85
N LYS A 56 11.81 -27.69 -1.80
CA LYS A 56 12.02 -27.87 -3.25
C LYS A 56 11.53 -26.65 -4.08
N CYS A 57 11.89 -25.44 -3.64
CA CYS A 57 11.95 -24.18 -4.40
C CYS A 57 10.69 -23.71 -5.18
N HIS A 58 9.63 -23.31 -4.47
CA HIS A 58 8.80 -22.15 -4.82
C HIS A 58 8.19 -21.53 -3.56
N CYS A 59 8.56 -20.28 -3.23
CA CYS A 59 8.02 -19.56 -2.08
C CYS A 59 7.48 -18.20 -2.53
N MET A 60 6.28 -17.86 -2.07
CA MET A 60 5.69 -16.53 -2.23
C MET A 60 5.27 -15.99 -0.88
N MET A 61 5.31 -14.68 -0.74
CA MET A 61 5.00 -14.00 0.52
C MET A 61 4.15 -12.77 0.23
N GLY A 62 3.27 -12.42 1.16
CA GLY A 62 2.50 -11.21 1.05
C GLY A 62 1.82 -10.80 2.35
N LEU A 63 1.05 -9.71 2.27
CA LEU A 63 0.38 -9.11 3.41
C LEU A 63 -1.13 -9.10 3.20
N PHE A 64 -1.87 -9.27 4.29
CA PHE A 64 -3.30 -9.02 4.41
C PHE A 64 -3.51 -7.91 5.43
N PRO A 65 -3.39 -6.63 5.01
CA PRO A 65 -3.50 -5.49 5.91
C PRO A 65 -4.88 -5.40 6.60
N GLU A 66 -5.94 -5.90 5.96
CA GLU A 66 -7.31 -5.90 6.46
C GLU A 66 -7.47 -6.71 7.75
N ILE A 67 -6.65 -7.75 7.92
CA ILE A 67 -6.69 -8.64 9.08
C ILE A 67 -5.40 -8.62 9.92
N GLY A 68 -4.46 -7.72 9.61
CA GLY A 68 -3.23 -7.55 10.38
C GLY A 68 -2.24 -8.72 10.25
N ARG A 69 -2.20 -9.40 9.09
CA ARG A 69 -1.43 -10.64 8.91
C ARG A 69 -0.49 -10.62 7.72
N ALA A 70 0.57 -11.42 7.82
CA ALA A 70 1.42 -11.81 6.71
C ALA A 70 1.14 -13.27 6.34
N TRP A 71 1.45 -13.63 5.10
CA TRP A 71 1.32 -15.00 4.62
C TRP A 71 2.57 -15.44 3.84
N LEU A 72 2.80 -16.75 3.83
CA LEU A 72 3.88 -17.43 3.12
C LEU A 72 3.32 -18.71 2.52
N THR A 73 3.65 -18.97 1.25
CA THR A 73 3.44 -20.27 0.62
C THR A 73 4.75 -21.02 0.50
N ILE A 74 4.69 -22.34 0.71
CA ILE A 74 5.78 -23.27 0.43
C ILE A 74 5.18 -24.42 -0.35
N ASP A 75 5.48 -24.50 -1.65
CA ASP A 75 4.89 -25.48 -2.58
C ASP A 75 3.35 -25.48 -2.53
N THR A 76 2.73 -26.45 -1.84
CA THR A 76 1.27 -26.63 -1.71
C THR A 76 0.68 -25.98 -0.47
N ASP A 77 1.53 -25.58 0.47
CA ASP A 77 1.14 -25.24 1.83
C ASP A 77 1.09 -23.72 2.01
N LEU A 78 0.18 -23.26 2.88
CA LEU A 78 0.02 -21.87 3.23
C LEU A 78 0.13 -21.67 4.74
N TYR A 79 0.93 -20.67 5.12
CA TYR A 79 1.10 -20.20 6.49
C TYR A 79 0.65 -18.75 6.57
N ILE A 80 -0.10 -18.39 7.61
CA ILE A 80 -0.57 -17.02 7.83
C ILE A 80 -0.36 -16.65 9.29
N TRP A 81 0.34 -15.55 9.57
CA TRP A 81 0.62 -15.13 10.95
C TRP A 81 0.38 -13.65 11.20
N THR A 82 0.11 -13.30 12.45
CA THR A 82 -0.03 -11.89 12.86
C THR A 82 1.32 -11.18 12.85
N TYR A 83 1.40 -10.01 12.21
CA TYR A 83 2.63 -9.20 12.23
C TYR A 83 2.75 -8.25 13.43
N GLU A 84 1.83 -8.32 14.40
CA GLU A 84 1.93 -7.57 15.67
C GLU A 84 2.67 -8.35 16.77
N ASN A 85 2.41 -9.66 16.90
CA ASN A 85 2.94 -10.44 18.03
C ASN A 85 3.41 -11.88 17.69
N ALA A 86 3.40 -12.31 16.42
CA ALA A 86 3.85 -13.64 15.95
C ALA A 86 3.27 -14.87 16.69
N ARG A 87 2.18 -14.73 17.46
CA ARG A 87 1.64 -15.83 18.29
C ARG A 87 0.59 -16.67 17.58
N ASP A 88 -0.14 -16.07 16.65
CA ASP A 88 -1.26 -16.69 15.99
C ASP A 88 -0.86 -17.03 14.55
N VAL A 89 -0.66 -18.33 14.31
CA VAL A 89 -0.25 -18.92 13.05
C VAL A 89 -1.34 -19.87 12.58
N ALA A 90 -1.98 -19.55 11.47
CA ALA A 90 -2.88 -20.44 10.75
C ALA A 90 -2.12 -21.20 9.65
N TYR A 91 -2.47 -22.47 9.45
CA TYR A 91 -1.87 -23.37 8.47
C TYR A 91 -2.94 -24.01 7.59
N PHE A 92 -2.63 -24.20 6.30
CA PHE A 92 -3.48 -24.91 5.36
C PHE A 92 -2.65 -25.75 4.37
N ASP A 93 -3.01 -27.02 4.26
CA ASP A 93 -2.35 -28.07 3.46
C ASP A 93 -3.33 -28.81 2.54
N GLY A 94 -4.48 -28.21 2.24
CA GLY A 94 -5.57 -28.87 1.51
C GLY A 94 -5.37 -28.98 -0.01
N LEU A 95 -4.23 -28.53 -0.56
CA LEU A 95 -3.98 -28.49 -2.00
C LEU A 95 -3.01 -29.59 -2.45
N SER A 96 -3.29 -30.15 -3.62
CA SER A 96 -2.44 -31.17 -4.25
C SER A 96 -1.39 -30.59 -5.21
N GLN A 97 -1.52 -29.31 -5.56
CA GLN A 97 -0.68 -28.62 -6.52
C GLN A 97 -0.12 -27.32 -5.93
N VAL A 98 1.03 -26.91 -6.45
CA VAL A 98 1.73 -25.70 -6.03
C VAL A 98 0.81 -24.49 -6.14
N ILE A 99 0.79 -23.67 -5.08
CA ILE A 99 0.06 -22.42 -5.04
C ILE A 99 0.75 -21.40 -5.95
N ILE A 100 0.01 -20.80 -6.87
CA ILE A 100 0.48 -19.76 -7.80
C ILE A 100 0.15 -18.36 -7.30
N SER A 101 -1.01 -18.15 -6.71
CA SER A 101 -1.37 -16.85 -6.12
C SER A 101 -2.40 -17.02 -5.00
N VAL A 102 -2.37 -16.05 -4.09
CA VAL A 102 -3.19 -15.97 -2.88
C VAL A 102 -3.87 -14.60 -2.85
N GLY A 103 -5.14 -14.54 -2.49
CA GLY A 103 -5.85 -13.28 -2.25
C GLY A 103 -6.84 -13.39 -1.09
N LEU A 104 -7.01 -12.32 -0.34
CA LEU A 104 -8.02 -12.19 0.70
C LEU A 104 -9.09 -11.21 0.23
N VAL A 105 -10.36 -11.58 0.33
CA VAL A 105 -11.48 -10.79 -0.21
C VAL A 105 -12.62 -10.73 0.79
N THR A 106 -13.23 -9.55 0.93
CA THR A 106 -14.48 -9.39 1.68
C THR A 106 -15.60 -10.16 0.96
N PRO A 107 -16.43 -10.96 1.63
CA PRO A 107 -17.56 -11.62 0.98
C PRO A 107 -18.64 -10.61 0.58
N LYS A 108 -19.40 -10.92 -0.47
CA LYS A 108 -20.63 -10.18 -0.80
C LYS A 108 -21.56 -10.12 0.41
N PRO A 109 -22.09 -8.93 0.77
CA PRO A 109 -23.00 -8.78 1.90
C PRO A 109 -24.20 -9.73 1.81
N GLY A 110 -24.51 -10.41 2.93
CA GLY A 110 -25.68 -11.27 3.06
C GLY A 110 -25.59 -12.63 2.35
N LEU A 111 -24.44 -13.02 1.80
CA LEU A 111 -24.30 -14.28 1.07
C LEU A 111 -23.91 -15.48 1.94
N PHE A 112 -23.17 -15.23 3.02
CA PHE A 112 -22.69 -16.25 3.95
C PHE A 112 -23.21 -15.97 5.35
N VAL A 113 -23.10 -16.97 6.22
CA VAL A 113 -23.32 -16.79 7.66
C VAL A 113 -22.33 -15.76 8.22
N ALA A 114 -22.76 -15.04 9.26
CA ALA A 114 -22.03 -13.88 9.80
C ALA A 114 -20.62 -14.21 10.31
N ASP A 115 -20.32 -15.48 10.57
CA ASP A 115 -19.02 -15.95 11.05
C ASP A 115 -17.95 -15.94 9.95
N VAL A 116 -18.35 -16.08 8.68
CA VAL A 116 -17.43 -15.97 7.53
C VAL A 116 -17.16 -14.49 7.27
N LYS A 117 -16.03 -13.99 7.79
CA LYS A 117 -15.62 -12.59 7.67
C LYS A 117 -14.91 -12.28 6.37
N TYR A 118 -14.11 -13.22 5.87
CA TYR A 118 -13.37 -13.10 4.62
C TYR A 118 -13.43 -14.38 3.80
N LEU A 119 -13.09 -14.27 2.53
CA LEU A 119 -12.82 -15.38 1.62
C LEU A 119 -11.33 -15.39 1.30
N LEU A 120 -10.70 -16.54 1.49
CA LEU A 120 -9.33 -16.78 1.07
C LEU A 120 -9.35 -17.51 -0.27
N ILE A 121 -8.75 -16.89 -1.28
CA ILE A 121 -8.68 -17.39 -2.65
C ILE A 121 -7.28 -17.95 -2.87
N LEU A 122 -7.20 -19.24 -3.18
CA LEU A 122 -5.97 -19.93 -3.52
C LEU A 122 -6.06 -20.42 -4.96
N THR A 123 -5.01 -20.20 -5.74
CA THR A 123 -4.98 -20.66 -7.13
C THR A 123 -3.81 -21.61 -7.36
N THR A 124 -4.02 -22.61 -8.19
CA THR A 124 -3.03 -23.59 -8.64
C THR A 124 -2.98 -23.56 -10.18
N PRO A 125 -2.14 -24.37 -10.85
CA PRO A 125 -2.17 -24.46 -12.31
C PRO A 125 -3.54 -24.82 -12.89
N ILE A 126 -4.37 -25.60 -12.17
CA ILE A 126 -5.62 -26.16 -12.71
C ILE A 126 -6.89 -25.67 -12.02
N GLU A 127 -6.80 -25.19 -10.77
CA GLU A 127 -7.99 -24.83 -9.98
C GLU A 127 -7.86 -23.52 -9.20
N ILE A 128 -9.02 -22.93 -8.91
CA ILE A 128 -9.22 -21.77 -8.03
C ILE A 128 -10.07 -22.28 -6.87
N VAL A 129 -9.51 -22.25 -5.66
CA VAL A 129 -10.10 -22.74 -4.42
C VAL A 129 -10.49 -21.55 -3.56
N VAL A 130 -11.75 -21.50 -3.12
CA VAL A 130 -12.30 -20.45 -2.27
C VAL A 130 -12.60 -21.03 -0.89
N LEU A 131 -11.89 -20.57 0.13
CA LEU A 131 -12.07 -20.96 1.53
C LEU A 131 -12.77 -19.84 2.30
N GLY A 132 -13.54 -20.20 3.31
CA GLY A 132 -14.04 -19.24 4.30
C GLY A 132 -13.00 -18.98 5.38
N VAL A 133 -12.89 -17.72 5.79
CA VAL A 133 -12.06 -17.27 6.91
C VAL A 133 -12.99 -16.81 8.03
N THR A 134 -12.76 -17.38 9.21
CA THR A 134 -13.50 -17.07 10.44
C THR A 134 -12.51 -16.65 11.53
N PHE A 135 -13.03 -15.98 12.55
CA PHE A 135 -12.25 -15.49 13.68
C PHE A 135 -12.92 -15.96 14.97
N GLY A 136 -12.19 -16.74 15.77
CA GLY A 136 -12.66 -17.28 17.04
C GLY A 136 -12.08 -16.54 18.23
N ASP A 137 -12.76 -16.60 19.37
CA ASP A 137 -12.21 -16.12 20.63
C ASP A 137 -11.10 -17.08 21.09
N ALA A 138 -9.84 -16.61 21.11
CA ALA A 138 -8.68 -17.36 21.60
C ALA A 138 -8.77 -17.81 23.09
N ASN A 139 -9.87 -17.45 23.80
CA ASN A 139 -10.07 -17.62 25.24
C ASN A 139 -11.08 -18.71 25.62
N ASN A 140 -11.47 -19.61 24.71
CA ASN A 140 -12.42 -20.69 25.01
C ASN A 140 -11.93 -21.77 26.02
N GLY A 141 -10.90 -21.48 26.84
CA GLY A 141 -10.31 -22.43 27.79
C GLY A 141 -10.02 -21.94 29.21
N THR A 142 -10.06 -20.63 29.56
CA THR A 142 -9.77 -20.20 30.95
C THR A 142 -10.59 -18.97 31.43
N PRO A 143 -11.27 -19.04 32.59
CA PRO A 143 -12.21 -18.01 33.03
C PRO A 143 -11.59 -16.91 33.91
N ASN A 144 -10.30 -16.56 33.77
CA ASN A 144 -9.65 -15.60 34.69
C ASN A 144 -8.81 -14.49 34.01
N ARG A 145 -9.45 -13.33 33.85
CA ARG A 145 -8.97 -11.93 33.82
C ARG A 145 -7.68 -11.55 33.06
N SER A 146 -7.83 -10.62 32.11
CA SER A 146 -7.35 -9.21 32.24
C SER A 146 -8.01 -8.33 31.16
N LEU A 147 -8.36 -7.08 31.50
CA LEU A 147 -9.01 -6.10 30.60
C LEU A 147 -8.10 -5.63 29.44
N SER A 148 -6.89 -6.18 29.33
CA SER A 148 -5.87 -5.82 28.33
C SER A 148 -5.66 -6.88 27.24
N ALA A 149 -6.28 -8.05 27.34
CA ALA A 149 -6.10 -9.17 26.39
C ALA A 149 -7.24 -9.30 25.34
N GLN A 150 -8.06 -8.27 25.15
CA GLN A 150 -9.35 -8.37 24.45
C GLN A 150 -9.32 -8.36 22.90
N ASN A 151 -8.17 -8.41 22.23
CA ASN A 151 -8.13 -8.13 20.77
C ASN A 151 -7.40 -9.19 19.90
N CYS A 152 -7.05 -10.36 20.44
CA CYS A 152 -6.43 -11.42 19.64
C CYS A 152 -7.49 -12.46 19.24
N GLU A 153 -8.21 -12.16 18.17
CA GLU A 153 -9.10 -13.15 17.55
C GLU A 153 -8.23 -14.16 16.77
N GLU A 154 -8.41 -15.45 17.07
CA GLU A 154 -7.69 -16.54 16.43
C GLU A 154 -8.26 -16.78 15.04
N MET A 155 -7.41 -16.73 14.02
CA MET A 155 -7.85 -16.95 12.64
C MET A 155 -8.03 -18.44 12.38
N GLN A 156 -9.20 -18.80 11.86
CA GLN A 156 -9.53 -20.17 11.47
C GLN A 156 -9.91 -20.25 10.00
N LEU A 157 -9.25 -21.15 9.29
CA LEU A 157 -9.53 -21.48 7.90
C LEU A 157 -10.50 -22.67 7.83
N MET A 158 -11.55 -22.56 7.04
CA MET A 158 -12.45 -23.69 6.80
C MET A 158 -11.72 -24.80 6.04
N HIS A 159 -11.75 -26.03 6.57
CA HIS A 159 -11.11 -27.20 5.94
C HIS A 159 -11.74 -27.59 4.59
N THR A 160 -13.04 -27.32 4.41
CA THR A 160 -13.76 -27.64 3.17
C THR A 160 -13.90 -26.37 2.31
N PRO A 161 -13.44 -26.40 1.05
CA PRO A 161 -13.66 -25.29 0.12
C PRO A 161 -15.14 -24.98 -0.09
N ILE A 162 -15.46 -23.68 -0.06
CA ILE A 162 -16.79 -23.17 -0.40
C ILE A 162 -17.05 -23.33 -1.90
N PHE A 163 -16.02 -23.05 -2.71
CA PHE A 163 -16.06 -23.19 -4.17
C PHE A 163 -14.73 -23.70 -4.70
N VAL A 164 -14.81 -24.46 -5.79
CA VAL A 164 -13.67 -24.87 -6.61
C VAL A 164 -14.03 -24.61 -8.07
N LEU A 165 -13.20 -23.84 -8.78
CA LEU A 165 -13.36 -23.53 -10.20
C LEU A 165 -12.13 -24.00 -10.98
N ASN A 166 -12.28 -24.26 -12.27
CA ASN A 166 -11.15 -24.54 -13.16
C ASN A 166 -10.46 -23.23 -13.59
N THR A 167 -9.15 -23.26 -13.76
CA THR A 167 -8.36 -22.14 -14.31
C THR A 167 -8.42 -22.05 -15.84
N ASP A 168 -9.02 -23.04 -16.50
CA ASP A 168 -9.03 -23.26 -17.95
C ASP A 168 -7.61 -23.37 -18.53
N ASN A 169 -6.68 -23.96 -17.77
CA ASN A 169 -5.24 -24.05 -18.06
C ASN A 169 -4.54 -22.69 -18.18
N VAL A 170 -5.12 -21.63 -17.60
CA VAL A 170 -4.50 -20.30 -17.50
C VAL A 170 -4.03 -20.09 -16.06
N ALA A 171 -2.72 -20.05 -15.85
CA ALA A 171 -2.16 -19.70 -14.55
C ALA A 171 -2.67 -18.32 -14.09
N ILE A 172 -3.22 -18.26 -12.87
CA ILE A 172 -3.73 -17.04 -12.26
C ILE A 172 -2.62 -16.40 -11.44
N MET A 173 -2.12 -15.25 -11.92
CA MET A 173 -0.92 -14.59 -11.41
C MET A 173 -1.21 -13.69 -10.21
N CYS A 174 -2.41 -13.12 -10.11
CA CYS A 174 -2.82 -12.29 -8.99
C CYS A 174 -4.33 -12.37 -8.76
N VAL A 175 -4.75 -12.07 -7.52
CA VAL A 175 -6.14 -12.01 -7.09
C VAL A 175 -6.36 -10.68 -6.36
N GLN A 176 -7.45 -9.99 -6.66
CA GLN A 176 -7.81 -8.74 -6.00
C GLN A 176 -9.31 -8.69 -5.70
N GLY A 177 -9.63 -8.34 -4.46
CA GLY A 177 -11.00 -8.10 -4.01
C GLY A 177 -11.42 -6.64 -4.10
N THR A 178 -12.73 -6.40 -4.14
CA THR A 178 -13.37 -5.10 -3.94
C THR A 178 -14.11 -5.07 -2.59
N ASP A 179 -14.46 -3.87 -2.10
CA ASP A 179 -15.15 -3.74 -0.80
C ASP A 179 -16.58 -4.31 -0.82
N ASP A 180 -17.22 -4.38 -2.00
CA ASP A 180 -18.53 -5.01 -2.21
C ASP A 180 -18.44 -6.53 -2.47
N GLY A 181 -17.22 -7.08 -2.42
CA GLY A 181 -16.95 -8.51 -2.43
C GLY A 181 -16.87 -9.18 -3.78
N ARG A 182 -16.55 -8.42 -4.83
CA ARG A 182 -16.20 -8.98 -6.15
C ARG A 182 -14.76 -9.47 -6.13
N ILE A 183 -14.48 -10.50 -6.91
CA ILE A 183 -13.18 -11.18 -6.93
C ILE A 183 -12.64 -11.13 -8.36
N PHE A 184 -11.57 -10.38 -8.58
CA PHE A 184 -10.90 -10.27 -9.87
C PHE A 184 -9.61 -11.10 -9.89
N LEU A 185 -9.32 -11.70 -11.05
CA LEU A 185 -8.16 -12.55 -11.26
C LEU A 185 -7.38 -12.08 -12.49
N GLY A 186 -6.06 -12.01 -12.37
CA GLY A 186 -5.15 -11.70 -13.47
C GLY A 186 -4.58 -12.98 -14.08
N GLY A 187 -4.81 -13.20 -15.38
CA GLY A 187 -4.29 -14.38 -16.08
C GLY A 187 -2.90 -14.17 -16.69
N ARG A 188 -2.12 -15.25 -16.77
CA ARG A 188 -0.86 -15.30 -17.53
C ARG A 188 -1.03 -15.02 -19.02
N ASP A 189 -2.23 -15.24 -19.54
CA ASP A 189 -2.64 -14.94 -20.91
C ASP A 189 -2.96 -13.44 -21.16
N GLY A 190 -2.80 -12.60 -20.13
CA GLY A 190 -3.09 -11.16 -20.22
C GLY A 190 -4.58 -10.82 -20.09
N CYS A 191 -5.42 -11.78 -19.72
CA CYS A 191 -6.85 -11.54 -19.52
C CYS A 191 -7.19 -11.20 -18.07
N LEU A 192 -8.14 -10.29 -17.89
CA LEU A 192 -8.82 -10.02 -16.64
C LEU A 192 -10.04 -10.94 -16.53
N TYR A 193 -10.13 -11.64 -15.41
CA TYR A 193 -11.24 -12.52 -15.08
C TYR A 193 -11.94 -12.07 -13.80
N GLU A 194 -13.16 -12.55 -13.59
CA GLU A 194 -13.92 -12.37 -12.35
C GLU A 194 -14.56 -13.69 -11.90
N VAL A 195 -14.47 -13.97 -10.60
CA VAL A 195 -15.26 -15.04 -9.97
C VAL A 195 -16.59 -14.45 -9.53
N SER A 196 -17.65 -14.82 -10.25
CA SER A 196 -19.02 -14.43 -9.94
C SER A 196 -19.70 -15.54 -9.17
N TYR A 197 -20.12 -15.23 -7.94
CA TYR A 197 -20.74 -16.16 -7.00
C TYR A 197 -22.03 -15.58 -6.40
N GLN A 198 -22.96 -16.46 -6.05
CA GLN A 198 -24.31 -16.17 -5.54
C GLN A 198 -24.80 -17.26 -4.56
N ALA A 199 -25.88 -17.01 -3.80
CA ALA A 199 -26.34 -17.89 -2.73
C ALA A 199 -27.08 -19.13 -3.26
N GLU A 200 -28.04 -18.93 -4.18
CA GLU A 200 -28.87 -20.01 -4.72
C GLU A 200 -28.45 -20.40 -6.14
N SER A 201 -28.49 -21.70 -6.43
CA SER A 201 -28.46 -22.20 -7.80
C SER A 201 -29.87 -22.05 -8.40
N ASN A 202 -30.14 -20.95 -9.09
CA ASN A 202 -31.36 -20.88 -9.89
C ASN A 202 -31.24 -21.89 -11.04
N TRP A 203 -32.38 -22.38 -11.54
CA TRP A 203 -32.48 -23.31 -12.69
C TRP A 203 -31.66 -22.89 -13.93
N PHE A 204 -31.29 -21.60 -14.03
CA PHE A 204 -30.57 -21.01 -15.14
C PHE A 204 -29.05 -20.78 -14.92
N GLY A 205 -28.43 -21.20 -13.81
CA GLY A 205 -26.99 -20.93 -13.61
C GLY A 205 -26.28 -21.66 -12.46
N LYS A 206 -24.94 -21.77 -12.58
CA LYS A 206 -24.05 -22.28 -11.53
C LYS A 206 -23.97 -21.28 -10.37
N ARG A 207 -23.83 -21.80 -9.13
CA ARG A 207 -23.65 -21.00 -7.90
C ARG A 207 -22.36 -20.16 -7.91
N CYS A 208 -21.37 -20.58 -8.69
CA CYS A 208 -20.11 -19.89 -8.90
C CYS A 208 -19.60 -20.13 -10.32
N ARG A 209 -19.09 -19.10 -10.98
CA ARG A 209 -18.51 -19.18 -12.33
C ARG A 209 -17.36 -18.18 -12.50
N LYS A 210 -16.41 -18.54 -13.35
CA LYS A 210 -15.33 -17.67 -13.82
C LYS A 210 -15.79 -16.98 -15.10
N ILE A 211 -15.65 -15.66 -15.17
CA ILE A 211 -16.03 -14.81 -16.30
C ILE A 211 -14.75 -14.18 -16.86
N ASN A 212 -14.59 -14.15 -18.18
CA ASN A 212 -13.48 -13.44 -18.85
C ASN A 212 -13.99 -12.08 -19.36
N HIS A 213 -13.38 -10.99 -18.92
CA HIS A 213 -13.73 -9.62 -19.30
C HIS A 213 -12.94 -9.09 -20.50
N SER A 214 -11.80 -9.71 -20.80
CA SER A 214 -10.88 -9.27 -21.87
C SER A 214 -11.25 -9.83 -23.25
N GLN A 215 -12.00 -10.93 -23.31
CA GLN A 215 -12.42 -11.52 -24.59
C GLN A 215 -13.68 -10.84 -25.13
N GLY A 216 -13.50 -9.96 -26.12
CA GLY A 216 -14.58 -9.53 -27.01
C GLY A 216 -14.88 -10.58 -28.09
N LEU A 217 -16.04 -10.47 -28.76
CA LEU A 217 -16.53 -11.39 -29.82
C LEU A 217 -15.53 -11.67 -30.96
N MET A 218 -14.48 -10.85 -31.13
CA MET A 218 -13.48 -10.95 -32.21
C MET A 218 -12.24 -11.80 -31.85
N SER A 219 -12.05 -12.19 -30.59
CA SER A 219 -10.86 -12.96 -30.15
C SER A 219 -10.81 -14.40 -30.72
N HIS A 220 -11.93 -14.90 -31.22
CA HIS A 220 -12.07 -16.20 -31.88
C HIS A 220 -11.56 -16.24 -33.33
N LEU A 221 -11.21 -15.09 -33.93
CA LEU A 221 -10.85 -15.00 -35.36
C LEU A 221 -9.34 -15.02 -35.63
N VAL A 222 -8.49 -15.13 -34.60
CA VAL A 222 -7.03 -15.15 -34.77
C VAL A 222 -6.52 -16.61 -34.82
N PRO A 223 -5.91 -17.06 -35.93
CA PRO A 223 -5.37 -18.41 -36.05
C PRO A 223 -4.32 -18.71 -34.97
N GLY A 224 -4.42 -19.88 -34.33
CA GLY A 224 -3.60 -20.27 -33.16
C GLY A 224 -2.08 -20.25 -33.38
N ILE A 225 -1.62 -20.32 -34.63
CA ILE A 225 -0.20 -20.29 -35.00
C ILE A 225 0.46 -18.93 -34.65
N PHE A 226 -0.30 -17.83 -34.75
CA PHE A 226 0.20 -16.48 -34.42
C PHE A 226 0.29 -16.23 -32.91
N LYS A 227 -0.41 -17.02 -32.07
CA LYS A 227 -0.34 -16.93 -30.60
C LYS A 227 0.92 -17.60 -30.02
N ILE A 228 1.57 -18.48 -30.77
CA ILE A 228 2.75 -19.24 -30.32
C ILE A 228 4.04 -18.39 -30.36
N PHE A 229 4.09 -17.37 -31.24
CA PHE A 229 5.28 -16.54 -31.45
C PHE A 229 5.27 -15.21 -30.69
N SER A 230 4.20 -14.89 -29.96
CA SER A 230 4.16 -13.71 -29.09
C SER A 230 4.40 -14.12 -27.64
N GLU A 231 5.48 -13.64 -27.05
CA GLU A 231 5.64 -13.61 -25.59
C GLU A 231 4.43 -12.86 -24.99
N THR A 232 3.59 -13.55 -24.21
CA THR A 232 2.31 -13.01 -23.73
C THR A 232 2.56 -11.96 -22.66
N ASP A 233 1.92 -10.80 -22.84
CA ASP A 233 1.88 -9.72 -21.84
C ASP A 233 0.90 -10.14 -20.74
N SER A 234 1.41 -10.74 -19.66
CA SER A 234 0.60 -11.29 -18.56
C SER A 234 0.12 -10.21 -17.63
N VAL A 235 -1.01 -10.43 -16.94
CA VAL A 235 -1.43 -9.54 -15.86
C VAL A 235 -0.49 -9.72 -14.66
N GLU A 236 0.20 -8.66 -14.27
CA GLU A 236 1.16 -8.67 -13.16
C GLU A 236 0.50 -8.23 -11.85
N LYS A 237 -0.25 -7.12 -11.87
CA LYS A 237 -0.91 -6.58 -10.68
C LYS A 237 -2.29 -6.04 -11.03
N ILE A 238 -3.24 -6.25 -10.13
CA ILE A 238 -4.55 -5.61 -10.14
C ILE A 238 -4.63 -4.72 -8.91
N THR A 239 -5.13 -3.49 -9.06
CA THR A 239 -5.42 -2.60 -7.94
C THR A 239 -6.79 -1.97 -8.13
N VAL A 240 -7.51 -1.77 -7.03
CA VAL A 240 -8.88 -1.27 -7.04
C VAL A 240 -8.92 0.11 -6.40
N ASP A 241 -9.73 0.99 -6.98
CA ASP A 241 -10.18 2.23 -6.36
C ASP A 241 -11.69 2.15 -6.13
N ASN A 242 -12.06 1.73 -4.91
CA ASN A 242 -13.46 1.60 -4.51
C ASN A 242 -14.20 2.95 -4.53
N THR A 243 -13.49 4.07 -4.32
CA THR A 243 -14.13 5.40 -4.25
C THR A 243 -14.67 5.86 -5.60
N ARG A 244 -14.06 5.42 -6.71
CA ARG A 244 -14.53 5.69 -8.08
C ARG A 244 -15.13 4.49 -8.77
N ASN A 245 -15.19 3.34 -8.11
CA ASN A 245 -15.61 2.08 -8.71
C ASN A 245 -14.76 1.72 -9.97
N LEU A 246 -13.45 1.90 -9.85
CA LEU A 246 -12.48 1.66 -10.91
C LEU A 246 -11.50 0.55 -10.52
N LEU A 247 -10.99 -0.14 -11.54
CA LEU A 247 -9.93 -1.13 -11.42
C LEU A 247 -8.82 -0.81 -12.40
N TYR A 248 -7.58 -0.93 -11.95
CA TYR A 248 -6.39 -0.74 -12.78
C TYR A 248 -5.60 -2.03 -12.85
N VAL A 249 -5.05 -2.29 -14.03
CA VAL A 249 -4.24 -3.48 -14.32
C VAL A 249 -2.86 -3.04 -14.79
N LEU A 250 -1.81 -3.53 -14.13
CA LEU A 250 -0.45 -3.47 -14.63
C LEU A 250 -0.12 -4.79 -15.34
N MET A 251 0.34 -4.68 -16.58
CA MET A 251 0.79 -5.81 -17.38
C MET A 251 2.31 -5.96 -17.29
N SER A 252 2.83 -7.17 -17.49
CA SER A 252 4.27 -7.48 -17.34
C SER A 252 5.20 -6.74 -18.31
N LYS A 253 4.68 -6.19 -19.41
CA LYS A 253 5.44 -5.31 -20.32
C LYS A 253 5.28 -3.82 -20.01
N GLY A 254 4.79 -3.46 -18.83
CA GLY A 254 4.61 -2.08 -18.36
C GLY A 254 3.43 -1.35 -18.99
N SER A 255 2.47 -2.07 -19.60
CA SER A 255 1.20 -1.47 -20.04
C SER A 255 0.26 -1.31 -18.86
N ILE A 256 -0.53 -0.24 -18.85
CA ILE A 256 -1.54 0.02 -17.82
C ILE A 256 -2.92 0.01 -18.46
N GLU A 257 -3.87 -0.70 -17.86
CA GLU A 257 -5.28 -0.65 -18.24
C GLU A 257 -6.13 -0.04 -17.12
N ALA A 258 -7.18 0.69 -17.50
CA ALA A 258 -8.20 1.18 -16.60
C ALA A 258 -9.56 0.55 -16.97
N TRP A 259 -10.29 0.10 -15.97
CA TRP A 259 -11.54 -0.64 -16.09
C TRP A 259 -12.61 0.01 -15.23
N ASP A 260 -13.81 0.12 -15.78
CA ASP A 260 -15.04 0.47 -15.08
C ASP A 260 -15.58 -0.83 -14.49
N LEU A 261 -15.68 -0.90 -13.16
CA LEU A 261 -16.23 -2.08 -12.50
C LEU A 261 -17.71 -2.24 -12.84
N GLY A 262 -18.44 -1.15 -13.02
CA GLY A 262 -19.90 -1.18 -13.16
C GLY A 262 -20.62 -1.69 -11.91
N LYS A 263 -21.89 -2.05 -12.04
CA LYS A 263 -22.73 -2.52 -10.92
C LYS A 263 -22.61 -4.01 -10.63
N ASP A 264 -22.27 -4.78 -11.65
CA ASP A 264 -22.19 -6.24 -11.61
C ASP A 264 -21.16 -6.76 -12.62
N ALA A 265 -20.95 -8.08 -12.60
CA ALA A 265 -20.05 -8.76 -13.51
C ALA A 265 -20.44 -8.67 -15.00
N GLY A 266 -21.68 -8.28 -15.35
CA GLY A 266 -22.07 -8.07 -16.75
C GLY A 266 -21.67 -6.68 -17.28
N SER A 267 -21.50 -5.72 -16.37
CA SER A 267 -21.24 -4.32 -16.71
C SER A 267 -19.76 -3.92 -16.70
N THR A 268 -18.86 -4.81 -16.25
CA THR A 268 -17.43 -4.54 -16.25
C THR A 268 -16.86 -4.39 -17.64
N ARG A 269 -16.08 -3.33 -17.87
CA ARG A 269 -15.53 -3.02 -19.18
C ARG A 269 -14.23 -2.24 -19.08
N ARG A 270 -13.36 -2.42 -20.08
CA ARG A 270 -12.12 -1.64 -20.20
C ARG A 270 -12.44 -0.24 -20.72
N ILE A 271 -11.99 0.78 -19.99
CA ILE A 271 -12.12 2.19 -20.34
C ILE A 271 -10.97 2.62 -21.25
N ALA A 272 -9.75 2.27 -20.86
CA ALA A 272 -8.53 2.69 -21.55
C ALA A 272 -7.41 1.68 -21.36
N ARG A 273 -6.46 1.70 -22.30
CA ARG A 273 -5.17 1.01 -22.20
C ARG A 273 -4.08 1.95 -22.69
N LEU A 274 -3.03 2.09 -21.90
CA LEU A 274 -1.81 2.79 -22.26
C LEU A 274 -0.67 1.79 -22.33
N SER A 275 -0.08 1.65 -23.50
CA SER A 275 1.14 0.87 -23.67
C SER A 275 2.34 1.62 -23.08
N TYR A 276 3.36 0.88 -22.67
CA TYR A 276 4.64 1.45 -22.24
C TYR A 276 5.20 2.47 -23.24
N LYS A 277 5.07 2.22 -24.56
CA LYS A 277 5.51 3.15 -25.62
C LYS A 277 4.76 4.48 -25.59
N GLU A 278 3.46 4.47 -25.39
CA GLU A 278 2.63 5.68 -25.30
C GLU A 278 2.95 6.47 -24.02
N ILE A 279 3.21 5.76 -22.91
CA ILE A 279 3.62 6.37 -21.64
C ILE A 279 4.96 7.08 -21.81
N ILE A 280 5.98 6.42 -22.37
CA ILE A 280 7.29 7.04 -22.63
C ILE A 280 7.17 8.22 -23.59
N SER A 281 6.41 8.06 -24.68
CA SER A 281 6.26 9.13 -25.67
C SER A 281 5.65 10.39 -25.04
N SER A 282 4.66 10.21 -24.18
CA SER A 282 4.05 11.31 -23.41
C SER A 282 5.05 11.92 -22.43
N ALA A 283 5.79 11.09 -21.69
CA ALA A 283 6.77 11.54 -20.72
C ALA A 283 7.95 12.29 -21.37
N SER A 284 8.44 11.84 -22.53
CA SER A 284 9.50 12.49 -23.30
C SER A 284 9.08 13.84 -23.87
N MET A 285 7.79 14.03 -24.16
CA MET A 285 7.27 15.33 -24.61
C MET A 285 7.32 16.39 -23.50
N ILE A 286 7.13 15.95 -22.25
CA ILE A 286 7.21 16.78 -21.04
C ILE A 286 8.67 17.00 -20.65
N LEU A 287 9.45 15.93 -20.57
CA LEU A 287 10.83 15.89 -20.10
C LEU A 287 11.84 16.01 -21.26
N ARG A 288 11.76 17.10 -22.02
CA ARG A 288 12.53 17.30 -23.28
C ARG A 288 14.05 17.22 -23.12
N THR A 289 14.57 17.41 -21.91
CA THR A 289 16.01 17.43 -21.60
C THR A 289 16.54 16.07 -21.13
N ILE A 290 15.68 15.08 -20.95
CA ILE A 290 16.05 13.75 -20.44
C ILE A 290 16.07 12.75 -21.60
N ASP A 291 17.13 11.96 -21.68
CA ASP A 291 17.26 10.90 -22.68
C ASP A 291 16.13 9.86 -22.52
N PRO A 292 15.34 9.58 -23.58
CA PRO A 292 14.33 8.52 -23.59
C PRO A 292 14.84 7.15 -23.14
N ALA A 293 16.14 6.86 -23.28
CA ALA A 293 16.75 5.61 -22.83
C ALA A 293 16.72 5.42 -21.30
N VAL A 294 16.49 6.48 -20.52
CA VAL A 294 16.41 6.44 -19.06
C VAL A 294 15.06 5.90 -18.57
N PHE A 295 14.01 5.96 -19.40
CA PHE A 295 12.68 5.51 -19.02
C PHE A 295 12.61 3.98 -19.03
N HIS A 296 12.55 3.37 -17.85
CA HIS A 296 12.36 1.93 -17.71
C HIS A 296 10.87 1.59 -17.62
N PRO A 297 10.48 0.31 -17.79
CA PRO A 297 9.09 -0.12 -17.63
C PRO A 297 8.50 0.28 -16.28
N ILE A 298 7.17 0.42 -16.26
CA ILE A 298 6.41 0.63 -15.03
C ILE A 298 6.42 -0.66 -14.22
N THR A 299 6.85 -0.60 -12.97
CA THR A 299 6.95 -1.74 -12.05
C THR A 299 5.91 -1.69 -10.94
N ALA A 300 5.35 -0.52 -10.66
CA ALA A 300 4.29 -0.39 -9.66
C ALA A 300 3.24 0.64 -10.06
N ILE A 301 2.02 0.39 -9.63
CA ILE A 301 0.89 1.31 -9.73
C ILE A 301 0.22 1.46 -8.36
N CYS A 302 -0.17 2.68 -8.03
CA CYS A 302 -0.86 3.03 -6.79
C CYS A 302 -2.12 3.85 -7.14
N PRO A 303 -3.34 3.34 -6.86
CA PRO A 303 -4.56 4.09 -7.10
C PRO A 303 -4.61 5.30 -6.16
N LEU A 304 -5.15 6.41 -6.65
CA LEU A 304 -5.45 7.58 -5.84
C LEU A 304 -6.94 7.59 -5.57
N THR A 305 -7.35 7.69 -4.32
CA THR A 305 -8.77 7.75 -3.92
C THR A 305 -9.35 9.15 -4.13
N LEU A 306 -10.67 9.32 -4.01
CA LEU A 306 -11.31 10.64 -4.08
C LEU A 306 -10.81 11.59 -2.97
N ASP A 307 -10.38 11.04 -1.84
CA ASP A 307 -9.77 11.79 -0.74
C ASP A 307 -8.38 12.32 -1.11
N ASP A 308 -7.65 11.63 -2.01
CA ASP A 308 -6.32 12.04 -2.46
C ASP A 308 -6.39 13.14 -3.52
N SER A 309 -7.30 13.02 -4.50
CA SER A 309 -7.47 14.00 -5.58
C SER A 309 -8.77 13.82 -6.34
N SER A 310 -9.50 14.86 -6.71
CA SER A 310 -10.69 14.70 -7.56
C SER A 310 -10.36 14.43 -9.04
N SER A 311 -9.14 14.73 -9.50
CA SER A 311 -8.76 14.69 -10.91
C SER A 311 -7.69 13.65 -11.23
N LEU A 312 -6.82 13.34 -10.28
CA LEU A 312 -5.79 12.32 -10.44
C LEU A 312 -6.31 10.96 -9.96
N HIS A 313 -6.03 9.93 -10.76
CA HIS A 313 -6.59 8.59 -10.57
C HIS A 313 -5.54 7.54 -10.19
N LEU A 314 -4.31 7.69 -10.69
CA LEU A 314 -3.29 6.65 -10.58
C LEU A 314 -1.91 7.29 -10.55
N VAL A 315 -1.04 6.80 -9.68
CA VAL A 315 0.41 7.03 -9.72
C VAL A 315 1.04 5.77 -10.31
N ALA A 316 1.84 5.94 -11.36
CA ALA A 316 2.63 4.88 -11.97
C ALA A 316 4.11 5.13 -11.70
N ILE A 317 4.83 4.08 -11.29
CA ILE A 317 6.23 4.15 -10.87
C ILE A 317 7.06 3.28 -11.82
N ALA A 318 8.10 3.87 -12.41
CA ALA A 318 9.07 3.17 -13.24
C ALA A 318 10.17 2.51 -12.39
N GLU A 319 10.79 1.46 -12.93
CA GLU A 319 11.91 0.75 -12.29
C GLU A 319 13.08 1.67 -11.93
N SER A 320 13.31 2.71 -12.73
CA SER A 320 14.31 3.74 -12.45
C SER A 320 13.63 5.03 -12.00
N GLY A 321 14.10 5.59 -10.89
CA GLY A 321 13.74 6.95 -10.51
C GLY A 321 14.35 7.95 -11.51
N ILE A 322 13.51 8.71 -12.20
CA ILE A 322 13.96 9.81 -13.05
C ILE A 322 14.02 11.08 -12.20
N THR A 323 15.24 11.46 -11.80
CA THR A 323 15.52 12.79 -11.24
C THR A 323 16.53 13.50 -12.13
N GLY A 324 16.32 14.78 -12.43
CA GLY A 324 17.27 15.58 -13.21
C GLY A 324 18.55 15.91 -12.43
N ASN A 325 18.51 15.79 -11.11
CA ASN A 325 19.58 16.17 -10.21
C ASN A 325 20.60 15.04 -9.97
N LEU A 326 21.89 15.38 -10.01
CA LEU A 326 23.04 14.49 -9.78
C LEU A 326 23.38 14.32 -8.27
N LEU A 327 22.83 15.15 -7.38
CA LEU A 327 23.16 15.17 -5.95
C LEU A 327 22.30 14.26 -5.07
N LEU A 328 21.15 13.79 -5.58
CA LEU A 328 20.29 12.84 -4.88
C LEU A 328 20.63 11.42 -5.33
N THR A 329 20.85 10.50 -4.38
CA THR A 329 20.94 9.07 -4.66
C THR A 329 19.63 8.60 -5.27
N LYS A 330 19.65 8.37 -6.59
CA LYS A 330 18.46 7.92 -7.32
C LYS A 330 18.12 6.50 -6.89
N PRO A 331 16.86 6.20 -6.52
CA PRO A 331 16.46 4.82 -6.35
C PRO A 331 16.59 4.11 -7.70
N LYS A 332 17.35 3.02 -7.71
CA LYS A 332 17.57 2.14 -8.87
C LYS A 332 16.86 0.83 -8.59
N LEU A 333 16.27 0.21 -9.60
CA LEU A 333 15.59 -1.09 -9.45
C LEU A 333 14.45 -1.03 -8.42
N VAL A 334 13.57 -0.04 -8.58
CA VAL A 334 12.32 0.06 -7.83
C VAL A 334 11.42 -1.09 -8.22
N HIS A 335 11.17 -1.98 -7.27
CA HIS A 335 10.35 -3.18 -7.50
C HIS A 335 9.01 -3.14 -6.79
N SER A 336 8.83 -2.24 -5.82
CA SER A 336 7.57 -2.06 -5.11
C SER A 336 7.35 -0.61 -4.72
N ALA A 337 6.10 -0.18 -4.68
CA ALA A 337 5.70 1.15 -4.25
C ALA A 337 4.33 1.14 -3.57
N HIS A 338 4.15 2.07 -2.65
CA HIS A 338 2.91 2.27 -1.91
C HIS A 338 2.65 3.76 -1.73
N PHE A 339 1.44 4.21 -2.01
CA PHE A 339 1.04 5.60 -1.81
C PHE A 339 0.05 5.70 -0.66
N ILE A 340 0.34 6.58 0.30
CA ILE A 340 -0.51 6.81 1.45
C ILE A 340 -0.60 8.31 1.75
N GLN A 341 -1.79 8.89 1.54
CA GLN A 341 -2.18 10.30 1.78
C GLN A 341 -1.00 11.29 1.61
N GLY A 342 -0.60 11.52 0.36
CA GLY A 342 0.45 12.48 -0.01
C GLY A 342 1.89 12.02 0.25
N SER A 343 2.10 10.77 0.66
CA SER A 343 3.44 10.17 0.78
C SER A 343 3.59 8.96 -0.13
N LEU A 344 4.61 8.97 -0.98
CA LEU A 344 5.01 7.87 -1.83
C LEU A 344 6.19 7.13 -1.21
N LEU A 345 5.98 5.85 -0.89
CA LEU A 345 6.99 4.93 -0.42
C LEU A 345 7.44 4.07 -1.60
N MET A 346 8.75 3.93 -1.78
CA MET A 346 9.35 3.11 -2.83
C MET A 346 10.40 2.19 -2.22
N ILE A 347 10.38 0.93 -2.64
CA ILE A 347 11.42 -0.04 -2.31
C ILE A 347 12.31 -0.23 -3.52
N SER A 348 13.61 -0.05 -3.32
CA SER A 348 14.63 -0.17 -4.36
C SER A 348 15.74 -1.12 -3.94
N ARG A 349 16.22 -1.94 -4.88
CA ARG A 349 17.31 -2.90 -4.64
C ARG A 349 18.66 -2.18 -4.69
N GLN A 350 19.44 -2.28 -3.61
CA GLN A 350 20.83 -1.76 -3.56
C GLN A 350 21.87 -2.87 -3.77
N GLN A 351 23.15 -2.53 -3.72
CA GLN A 351 24.24 -3.51 -3.79
C GLN A 351 24.20 -4.45 -2.56
N GLN A 352 24.52 -5.73 -2.75
CA GLN A 352 24.54 -6.78 -1.71
C GLN A 352 23.16 -7.22 -1.15
N ASP A 353 22.10 -7.15 -1.97
CA ASP A 353 20.81 -7.80 -1.67
C ASP A 353 20.06 -7.22 -0.45
N GLN A 354 20.39 -5.98 -0.09
CA GLN A 354 19.65 -5.16 0.86
C GLN A 354 18.75 -4.19 0.10
N ASP A 355 17.51 -4.05 0.56
CA ASP A 355 16.58 -3.07 0.01
C ASP A 355 16.69 -1.73 0.76
N LEU A 356 16.35 -0.65 0.04
CA LEU A 356 16.27 0.70 0.56
C LEU A 356 14.83 1.19 0.44
N LEU A 357 14.25 1.61 1.56
CA LEU A 357 12.99 2.33 1.59
C LEU A 357 13.26 3.82 1.35
N THR A 358 12.66 4.36 0.30
CA THR A 358 12.63 5.80 0.01
C THR A 358 11.22 6.32 0.26
N CYS A 359 11.09 7.42 1.01
CA CYS A 359 9.83 8.12 1.25
C CYS A 359 9.93 9.52 0.64
N LEU A 360 9.01 9.84 -0.27
CA LEU A 360 8.74 11.18 -0.77
C LEU A 360 7.43 11.65 -0.12
N SER A 361 7.42 12.81 0.52
CA SER A 361 6.25 13.28 1.23
C SER A 361 6.06 14.79 1.14
N SER A 362 4.86 15.22 0.78
CA SER A 362 4.49 16.64 0.78
C SER A 362 3.96 17.13 2.12
N GLU A 363 3.86 16.25 3.13
CA GLU A 363 3.19 16.54 4.41
C GLU A 363 3.83 17.72 5.16
N GLN A 364 5.14 17.94 5.00
CA GLN A 364 5.85 19.04 5.68
C GLN A 364 5.74 20.39 4.96
N PHE A 365 5.15 20.44 3.76
CA PHE A 365 5.17 21.61 2.89
C PHE A 365 3.77 22.00 2.38
N GLN A 366 2.70 21.63 3.10
CA GLN A 366 1.31 21.84 2.66
C GLN A 366 0.95 23.30 2.39
N SER A 367 1.59 24.26 3.05
CA SER A 367 1.37 25.70 2.88
C SER A 367 2.15 26.32 1.71
N GLN A 368 2.99 25.56 0.99
CA GLN A 368 3.75 26.08 -0.14
C GLN A 368 2.93 26.02 -1.44
N HIS A 369 2.98 27.11 -2.22
CA HIS A 369 2.29 27.18 -3.52
C HIS A 369 2.92 26.28 -4.60
N ASN A 370 4.19 25.90 -4.42
CA ASN A 370 4.91 25.01 -5.32
C ASN A 370 4.99 23.60 -4.71
N LEU A 371 5.00 22.56 -5.56
CA LEU A 371 5.21 21.19 -5.09
C LEU A 371 6.62 21.06 -4.51
N VAL A 372 6.69 20.83 -3.20
CA VAL A 372 7.92 20.51 -2.49
C VAL A 372 7.68 19.25 -1.68
N GLU A 373 8.59 18.29 -1.80
CA GLU A 373 8.52 17.02 -1.09
C GLU A 373 9.78 16.81 -0.24
N SER A 374 9.60 16.27 0.96
CA SER A 374 10.71 15.78 1.78
C SER A 374 11.12 14.41 1.28
N THR A 375 12.43 14.20 1.13
CA THR A 375 13.00 12.90 0.76
C THR A 375 13.69 12.28 1.96
N THR A 376 13.26 11.10 2.37
CA THR A 376 13.86 10.31 3.47
C THR A 376 14.25 8.92 2.96
N TYR A 377 15.42 8.45 3.40
CA TYR A 377 15.95 7.13 3.05
C TYR A 377 16.14 6.30 4.31
N MET A 378 15.76 5.03 4.24
CA MET A 378 15.87 4.10 5.35
C MET A 378 16.38 2.74 4.83
N PRO A 379 17.62 2.34 5.15
CA PRO A 379 18.12 1.03 4.79
C PRO A 379 17.33 -0.06 5.51
N LEU A 380 17.08 -1.18 4.83
CA LEU A 380 16.35 -2.32 5.37
C LEU A 380 17.25 -3.54 5.48
N ASP A 381 17.04 -4.31 6.55
CA ASP A 381 17.80 -5.52 6.84
C ASP A 381 17.27 -6.73 6.07
N GLY A 382 17.19 -6.63 4.73
CA GLY A 382 16.76 -7.73 3.87
C GLY A 382 16.02 -7.28 2.62
N GLN A 383 15.61 -8.28 1.82
CA GLN A 383 14.75 -8.07 0.65
C GLN A 383 13.30 -7.94 1.10
N VAL A 384 12.59 -6.95 0.57
CA VAL A 384 11.16 -6.75 0.81
C VAL A 384 10.35 -7.48 -0.26
N TRP A 385 9.32 -8.20 0.17
CA TRP A 385 8.37 -8.89 -0.68
C TRP A 385 7.07 -8.10 -0.85
N ALA A 386 6.62 -7.43 0.21
CA ALA A 386 5.38 -6.67 0.20
C ALA A 386 5.44 -5.47 1.14
N ILE A 387 4.70 -4.43 0.78
CA ILE A 387 4.44 -3.24 1.59
C ILE A 387 2.93 -3.02 1.64
N ALA A 388 2.39 -2.72 2.81
CA ALA A 388 0.98 -2.40 2.98
C ALA A 388 0.74 -1.52 4.21
N ASP A 389 -0.42 -0.87 4.28
CA ASP A 389 -0.82 -0.09 5.44
C ASP A 389 -1.10 -0.98 6.65
N VAL A 390 -0.72 -0.50 7.83
CA VAL A 390 -1.17 -1.09 9.09
C VAL A 390 -2.49 -0.42 9.46
N MET A 391 -3.58 -1.15 9.25
CA MET A 391 -4.93 -0.69 9.56
C MET A 391 -5.12 -0.52 11.07
N ARG A 392 -5.60 0.64 11.50
CA ARG A 392 -5.90 0.89 12.92
C ARG A 392 -7.22 0.24 13.31
N LYS A 393 -7.19 -0.56 14.38
CA LYS A 393 -8.39 -1.06 15.08
C LYS A 393 -8.95 0.02 16.02
N ASP A 394 -9.28 1.20 15.49
CA ASP A 394 -9.85 2.28 16.29
C ASP A 394 -11.32 1.95 16.64
N ARG A 395 -11.68 1.99 17.93
CA ARG A 395 -13.06 1.74 18.40
C ARG A 395 -14.06 2.86 18.04
N VAL A 396 -13.58 3.98 17.49
CA VAL A 396 -14.39 5.18 17.22
C VAL A 396 -14.38 5.44 15.71
N SER A 397 -15.54 5.34 15.09
CA SER A 397 -15.73 5.49 13.64
C SER A 397 -15.53 6.93 13.13
N ILE A 398 -15.41 7.92 14.01
CA ILE A 398 -15.28 9.33 13.63
C ILE A 398 -13.81 9.65 13.35
N THR A 399 -13.49 9.86 12.07
CA THR A 399 -12.20 10.36 11.61
C THR A 399 -12.25 11.88 11.44
N THR A 400 -11.48 12.63 12.23
CA THR A 400 -11.27 14.08 12.03
C THR A 400 -9.85 14.36 11.55
N PRO A 401 -9.58 15.49 10.86
CA PRO A 401 -8.22 15.86 10.47
C PRO A 401 -7.25 15.90 11.66
N LEU A 402 -7.70 16.44 12.80
CA LEU A 402 -6.91 16.48 14.03
C LEU A 402 -6.58 15.07 14.55
N ARG A 403 -7.55 14.14 14.54
CA ARG A 403 -7.29 12.75 14.96
C ARG A 403 -6.33 12.03 14.01
N LYS A 404 -6.42 12.32 12.71
CA LYS A 404 -5.47 11.81 11.70
C LYS A 404 -4.06 12.36 11.96
N ALA A 405 -3.94 13.62 12.39
CA ALA A 405 -2.67 14.29 12.70
C ALA A 405 -2.07 13.95 14.09
N GLN A 406 -2.83 13.32 14.99
CA GLN A 406 -2.35 12.97 16.33
C GLN A 406 -1.46 11.74 16.36
N ASN A 407 -1.63 10.83 15.41
CA ASN A 407 -1.00 9.52 15.45
C ASN A 407 -0.28 9.30 14.11
N PRO A 408 1.00 8.90 14.14
CA PRO A 408 1.72 8.63 12.91
C PRO A 408 1.13 7.42 12.20
N ARG A 409 1.23 7.44 10.88
CA ARG A 409 0.81 6.34 10.03
C ARG A 409 1.84 5.24 10.10
N LYS A 410 1.42 3.99 9.91
CA LYS A 410 2.30 2.83 9.98
C LYS A 410 2.12 1.99 8.74
N VAL A 411 3.22 1.48 8.23
CA VAL A 411 3.27 0.52 7.12
C VAL A 411 3.99 -0.74 7.58
N ALA A 412 3.51 -1.88 7.10
CA ALA A 412 4.16 -3.17 7.28
C ALA A 412 5.01 -3.47 6.05
N LEU A 413 6.28 -3.80 6.27
CA LEU A 413 7.22 -4.27 5.26
C LEU A 413 7.52 -5.73 5.53
N LEU A 414 7.05 -6.62 4.66
CA LEU A 414 7.37 -8.04 4.75
C LEU A 414 8.72 -8.29 4.09
N THR A 415 9.71 -8.73 4.87
CA THR A 415 11.05 -9.08 4.42
C THR A 415 11.31 -10.58 4.51
N ASN A 416 12.45 -11.03 3.98
CA ASN A 416 12.92 -12.40 4.18
C ASN A 416 13.29 -12.74 5.64
N GLN A 417 13.32 -11.76 6.55
CA GLN A 417 13.59 -11.95 7.98
C GLN A 417 12.33 -11.86 8.86
N GLY A 418 11.24 -11.29 8.34
CA GLY A 418 10.00 -11.05 9.10
C GLY A 418 9.28 -9.79 8.64
N VAL A 419 8.44 -9.22 9.51
CA VAL A 419 7.70 -7.99 9.21
C VAL A 419 8.29 -6.81 9.99
N HIS A 420 8.70 -5.77 9.28
CA HIS A 420 9.11 -4.50 9.86
C HIS A 420 7.93 -3.53 9.86
N ILE A 421 7.54 -3.03 11.03
CA ILE A 421 6.54 -1.99 11.17
C ILE A 421 7.26 -0.64 11.18
N VAL A 422 7.03 0.17 10.16
CA VAL A 422 7.65 1.49 10.00
C VAL A 422 6.59 2.57 10.15
N SER A 423 6.86 3.55 11.01
CA SER A 423 6.03 4.74 11.15
C SER A 423 6.48 5.84 10.20
N ILE A 424 5.52 6.47 9.53
CA ILE A 424 5.69 7.73 8.81
C ILE A 424 5.30 8.84 9.79
N LEU A 425 6.30 9.60 10.22
CA LEU A 425 6.18 10.64 11.23
C LEU A 425 5.58 11.91 10.64
N GLN A 426 4.66 12.50 11.40
CA GLN A 426 3.94 13.70 11.00
C GLN A 426 4.62 14.95 11.57
N SER A 427 4.13 16.13 11.19
CA SER A 427 4.67 17.42 11.66
C SER A 427 4.77 17.50 13.18
N VAL A 428 3.79 16.96 13.92
CA VAL A 428 3.80 16.90 15.39
C VAL A 428 4.98 16.07 15.95
N ASP A 429 5.35 14.99 15.26
CA ASP A 429 6.45 14.13 15.66
C ASP A 429 7.81 14.75 15.29
N ILE A 430 7.87 15.50 14.17
CA ILE A 430 9.07 16.27 13.80
C ILE A 430 9.32 17.40 14.81
N LEU A 431 8.27 18.12 15.24
CA LEU A 431 8.39 19.10 16.31
C LEU A 431 8.90 18.45 17.61
N GLN A 432 8.40 17.27 17.96
CA GLN A 432 8.89 16.53 19.12
C GLN A 432 10.39 16.22 19.02
N GLN A 433 10.86 15.71 17.86
CA GLN A 433 12.29 15.45 17.64
C GLN A 433 13.12 16.72 17.81
N LEU A 434 12.64 17.85 17.28
CA LEU A 434 13.33 19.13 17.40
C LEU A 434 13.40 19.63 18.83
N LEU A 435 12.28 19.62 19.56
CA LEU A 435 12.26 20.11 20.95
C LEU A 435 13.16 19.27 21.86
N VAL A 436 13.15 17.95 21.69
CA VAL A 436 14.03 17.03 22.44
C VAL A 436 15.49 17.26 22.06
N GLY A 437 15.80 17.30 20.76
CA GLY A 437 17.16 17.46 20.26
C GLY A 437 17.78 18.84 20.52
N CYS A 438 16.96 19.88 20.59
CA CYS A 438 17.39 21.25 20.83
C CYS A 438 17.27 21.71 22.28
N HIS A 439 16.72 20.85 23.16
CA HIS A 439 16.45 21.14 24.57
C HIS A 439 15.54 22.37 24.77
N GLY A 440 14.45 22.43 24.01
CA GLY A 440 13.40 23.44 24.17
C GLY A 440 13.15 24.34 22.96
N PRO A 441 12.18 25.26 23.07
CA PRO A 441 11.59 25.95 21.92
C PRO A 441 12.40 27.14 21.41
N HIS A 442 13.30 27.70 22.22
CA HIS A 442 14.02 28.94 21.89
C HIS A 442 15.20 28.75 20.92
N ASN A 443 15.53 27.51 20.57
CA ASN A 443 16.62 27.20 19.65
C ASN A 443 16.31 27.69 18.24
N GLU A 444 17.32 28.19 17.52
CA GLU A 444 17.17 28.68 16.15
C GLU A 444 16.65 27.61 15.18
N ALA A 445 16.98 26.34 15.38
CA ALA A 445 16.43 25.25 14.56
C ALA A 445 14.91 25.09 14.72
N VAL A 446 14.39 25.28 15.94
CA VAL A 446 12.94 25.25 16.22
C VAL A 446 12.25 26.48 15.64
N LYS A 447 12.86 27.67 15.78
CA LYS A 447 12.36 28.90 15.14
C LYS A 447 12.29 28.75 13.62
N MET A 448 13.32 28.17 13.01
CA MET A 448 13.37 27.93 11.57
C MET A 448 12.24 26.99 11.12
N TYR A 449 11.98 25.92 11.88
CA TYR A 449 10.87 25.01 11.60
C TYR A 449 9.52 25.73 11.59
N PHE A 450 9.22 26.53 12.61
CA PHE A 450 7.98 27.30 12.67
C PHE A 450 7.90 28.40 11.60
N SER A 451 9.03 28.99 11.19
CA SER A 451 9.05 29.98 10.10
C SER A 451 8.64 29.43 8.73
N LYS A 452 8.61 28.10 8.57
CA LYS A 452 8.12 27.42 7.36
C LYS A 452 6.62 27.13 7.40
N GLN A 453 5.96 27.34 8.53
CA GLN A 453 4.54 27.10 8.73
C GLN A 453 3.77 28.42 8.82
N THR A 454 2.48 28.35 8.52
CA THR A 454 1.55 29.45 8.84
C THR A 454 1.24 29.47 10.34
N GLU A 455 0.78 30.62 10.88
CA GLU A 455 0.43 30.73 12.30
C GLU A 455 -0.63 29.68 12.74
N PRO A 456 -1.70 29.39 11.96
CA PRO A 456 -2.65 28.33 12.30
C PRO A 456 -2.02 26.93 12.32
N GLU A 457 -1.09 26.63 11.40
CA GLU A 457 -0.38 25.34 11.35
C GLU A 457 0.56 25.17 12.55
N ALA A 458 1.32 26.22 12.87
CA ALA A 458 2.21 26.27 14.03
C ALA A 458 1.41 26.06 15.34
N CYS A 459 0.30 26.78 15.46
CA CYS A 459 -0.65 26.68 16.56
C CYS A 459 -1.19 25.24 16.69
N ALA A 460 -1.71 24.66 15.61
CA ALA A 460 -2.25 23.30 15.61
C ALA A 460 -1.18 22.25 15.96
N THR A 461 0.01 22.34 15.37
CA THR A 461 1.11 21.39 15.60
C THR A 461 1.58 21.40 17.06
N ALA A 462 1.79 22.59 17.62
CA ALA A 462 2.20 22.74 19.01
C ALA A 462 1.12 22.28 19.99
N LEU A 463 -0.15 22.64 19.73
CA LEU A 463 -1.28 22.25 20.57
C LEU A 463 -1.51 20.73 20.56
N LEU A 464 -1.41 20.10 19.39
CA LEU A 464 -1.51 18.64 19.25
C LEU A 464 -0.45 17.92 20.07
N LEU A 465 0.79 18.41 20.07
CA LEU A 465 1.87 17.84 20.86
C LEU A 465 1.64 18.04 22.37
N ALA A 466 1.24 19.25 22.77
CA ALA A 466 0.96 19.59 24.18
C ALA A 466 -0.23 18.79 24.75
N CYS A 467 -1.20 18.42 23.91
CA CYS A 467 -2.39 17.67 24.30
C CYS A 467 -2.20 16.14 24.25
N ARG A 468 -1.02 15.62 23.87
CA ARG A 468 -0.75 14.17 23.93
C ARG A 468 -0.68 13.71 25.38
N GLU A 469 -1.50 12.72 25.74
CA GLU A 469 -1.54 12.15 27.10
C GLU A 469 -0.18 11.67 27.58
N SER A 470 0.66 11.13 26.67
CA SER A 470 2.02 10.65 26.97
C SER A 470 2.99 11.73 27.43
N PHE A 471 2.71 13.01 27.17
CA PHE A 471 3.59 14.14 27.50
C PHE A 471 3.02 15.06 28.57
N ARG A 472 1.89 14.69 29.18
CA ARG A 472 1.29 15.47 30.25
C ARG A 472 2.22 15.49 31.47
N GLY A 473 2.68 16.68 31.85
CA GLY A 473 3.58 16.88 32.99
C GLY A 473 5.04 16.49 32.74
N THR A 474 5.45 16.36 31.46
CA THR A 474 6.84 16.18 31.06
C THR A 474 7.41 17.49 30.51
N GLU A 475 8.74 17.63 30.49
CA GLU A 475 9.42 18.79 29.90
C GLU A 475 9.02 19.02 28.43
N VAL A 476 8.80 17.93 27.68
CA VAL A 476 8.36 18.00 26.27
C VAL A 476 6.96 18.63 26.16
N GLY A 477 6.05 18.29 27.07
CA GLY A 477 4.72 18.90 27.13
C GLY A 477 4.78 20.39 27.47
N ASP A 478 5.66 20.77 28.39
CA ASP A 478 5.91 22.17 28.75
C ASP A 478 6.53 22.95 27.58
N TRP A 479 7.53 22.37 26.89
CA TRP A 479 8.12 22.97 25.69
C TRP A 479 7.12 23.12 24.55
N ALA A 480 6.24 22.13 24.34
CA ALA A 480 5.18 22.22 23.34
C ALA A 480 4.17 23.33 23.67
N THR A 481 3.81 23.48 24.95
CA THR A 481 2.95 24.57 25.44
C THR A 481 3.62 25.93 25.24
N GLN A 482 4.91 26.04 25.52
CA GLN A 482 5.68 27.26 25.24
C GLN A 482 5.75 27.56 23.74
N SER A 483 5.99 26.56 22.88
CA SER A 483 5.96 26.72 21.42
C SER A 483 4.62 27.26 20.93
N PHE A 484 3.50 26.77 21.49
CA PHE A 484 2.18 27.28 21.16
C PHE A 484 2.07 28.78 21.47
N ILE A 485 2.54 29.23 22.64
CA ILE A 485 2.50 30.64 23.04
C ILE A 485 3.43 31.50 22.18
N LEU A 486 4.60 30.97 21.80
CA LEU A 486 5.62 31.72 21.06
C LEU A 486 5.33 31.84 19.56
N TYR A 487 4.73 30.81 18.95
CA TYR A 487 4.62 30.69 17.50
C TYR A 487 3.18 30.57 16.99
N GLY A 488 2.19 30.44 17.88
CA GLY A 488 0.78 30.27 17.51
C GLY A 488 0.09 31.52 16.99
N GLY A 489 0.79 32.64 16.89
CA GLY A 489 0.26 33.94 16.47
C GLY A 489 -0.52 34.66 17.56
N GLU A 490 -1.06 35.82 17.21
CA GLU A 490 -1.93 36.63 18.08
C GLU A 490 -3.33 36.73 17.47
N PRO A 491 -4.39 36.86 18.29
CA PRO A 491 -5.73 37.08 17.77
C PRO A 491 -5.81 38.42 17.04
N TYR A 492 -6.24 38.41 15.79
CA TYR A 492 -6.52 39.62 15.02
C TYR A 492 -7.90 39.54 14.37
N PHE A 493 -8.50 40.70 14.10
CA PHE A 493 -9.76 40.77 13.33
C PHE A 493 -9.41 40.72 11.84
N ASP A 494 -9.86 39.67 11.15
CA ASP A 494 -9.89 39.68 9.68
C ASP A 494 -10.85 40.79 9.24
N ALA A 495 -10.31 41.89 8.73
CA ALA A 495 -11.13 42.91 8.07
C ALA A 495 -11.73 42.27 6.80
N PRO A 496 -13.06 42.30 6.60
CA PRO A 496 -13.67 41.69 5.42
C PRO A 496 -13.17 42.39 4.16
N ILE A 497 -12.68 41.60 3.19
CA ILE A 497 -12.26 42.03 1.84
C ILE A 497 -13.48 42.43 1.01
#